data_AF-A0A9D2CD69-F1
#
_entry.id   AF-A0A9D2CD69-F1
#
_cell.length_a   1.000
_cell.length_b   1.000
_cell.length_c   1.000
_cell.angle_alpha   90.00
_cell.angle_beta   90.00
_cell.angle_gamma   90.00
#
_symmetry.space_group_name_H-M   'P 1'
#
loop_
_entity.id
_entity.type
_entity.pdbx_description
1 polymer ?
#
loop_
_entity_poly.entity_id
_entity_poly.type
_entity_poly.pdbx_seq_one_letter_code
_entity_poly.pdbx_strand_id
1 'polypeptide(L)'
;MKERASSGGRFVVAFLLFGTTVAITILLLLAALVVWLSQLTGSFIAAALILGGLFAVVAMLIYLLVIREAVECIRLRAETVYEVARIARSGYEWITGKCAFLLQLHDLLRKV
;
A
#
# COMPACT_ATOMS: atom_id res chain seq x y z
N MET A 1 18.12 -32.13 4.33
CA MET A 1 17.30 -31.21 5.16
C MET A 1 17.15 -29.90 4.40
N LYS A 2 15.95 -29.32 4.38
CA LYS A 2 15.48 -28.40 3.33
C LYS A 2 15.68 -26.94 3.77
N GLU A 3 16.78 -26.33 3.36
CA GLU A 3 16.98 -24.87 3.46
C GLU A 3 16.18 -24.16 2.37
N ARG A 4 14.89 -23.91 2.61
CA ARG A 4 14.09 -22.98 1.80
C ARG A 4 13.00 -22.36 2.66
N ALA A 5 13.28 -21.22 3.31
CA ALA A 5 12.29 -20.18 3.65
C ALA A 5 12.88 -19.11 4.60
N SER A 6 13.72 -18.20 4.12
CA SER A 6 13.95 -16.91 4.83
C SER A 6 14.52 -15.82 3.91
N SER A 7 14.05 -15.74 2.66
CA SER A 7 14.47 -14.66 1.74
C SER A 7 13.46 -13.51 1.72
N GLY A 8 12.15 -13.81 1.79
CA GLY A 8 11.09 -12.79 1.74
C GLY A 8 11.04 -11.90 2.98
N GLY A 9 11.18 -12.49 4.18
CA GLY A 9 11.16 -11.72 5.45
C GLY A 9 12.29 -10.71 5.57
N ARG A 10 13.50 -11.06 5.09
CA ARG A 10 14.67 -10.17 5.10
C ARG A 10 14.50 -8.97 4.17
N PHE A 11 13.85 -9.16 3.02
CA PHE A 11 13.56 -8.07 2.09
C PHE A 11 12.53 -7.09 2.67
N VAL A 12 11.47 -7.61 3.31
CA VAL A 12 10.46 -6.77 3.98
C VAL A 12 11.10 -5.96 5.12
N VAL A 13 11.95 -6.59 5.94
CA VAL A 13 12.66 -5.89 7.02
C VAL A 13 13.61 -4.83 6.46
N ALA A 14 14.37 -5.12 5.39
CA ALA A 14 15.25 -4.15 4.74
C ALA A 14 14.46 -2.96 4.16
N PHE A 15 13.30 -3.20 3.55
CA PHE A 15 12.43 -2.14 3.03
C PHE A 15 11.85 -1.28 4.15
N LEU A 16 11.43 -1.88 5.26
CA LEU A 16 10.92 -1.18 6.44
C LEU A 16 12.01 -0.30 7.05
N LEU A 17 13.22 -0.83 7.24
CA LEU A 17 14.37 -0.09 7.73
C LEU A 17 14.77 1.06 6.79
N PHE A 18 14.76 0.81 5.48
CA PHE A 18 15.01 1.83 4.49
C PHE A 18 13.97 2.95 4.55
N GLY A 19 12.68 2.59 4.59
CA GLY A 19 11.58 3.52 4.74
C GLY A 19 11.71 4.36 6.01
N THR A 20 12.03 3.74 7.15
CA THR A 20 12.27 4.47 8.40
C THR A 20 13.48 5.41 8.31
N THR A 21 14.55 4.99 7.64
CA THR A 21 15.74 5.81 7.44
C THR A 21 15.42 7.04 6.59
N VAL A 22 14.73 6.85 5.46
CA VAL A 22 14.27 7.96 4.60
C VAL A 22 13.37 8.91 5.38
N ALA A 23 12.42 8.38 6.15
CA ALA A 23 11.54 9.20 6.99
C ALA A 23 12.34 10.03 8.01
N ILE A 24 13.29 9.41 8.72
CA ILE A 24 14.14 10.08 9.70
C ILE A 24 15.04 11.13 9.01
N THR A 25 15.62 10.83 7.85
CA THR A 25 16.40 11.78 7.07
C THR A 25 15.59 13.01 6.67
N ILE A 26 14.35 12.81 6.20
CA ILE A 26 13.46 13.92 5.85
C ILE A 26 13.11 14.75 7.10
N LEU A 27 12.81 14.09 8.23
CA LEU A 27 12.53 14.77 9.49
C LEU A 27 13.72 15.60 9.96
N LEU A 28 14.94 15.05 9.91
CA LEU A 28 16.18 15.75 10.26
C LEU A 28 16.46 16.92 9.33
N LEU A 29 16.29 16.73 8.02
CA LEU A 29 16.47 17.78 7.01
C LEU A 29 15.49 18.93 7.26
N LEU A 30 14.23 18.61 7.55
CA LEU A 30 13.20 19.59 7.86
C LEU A 30 13.55 20.36 9.14
N ALA A 31 13.95 19.66 10.21
CA ALA A 31 14.36 20.27 11.47
C ALA A 31 15.59 21.18 11.29
N ALA A 32 16.59 20.76 10.53
CA ALA A 32 17.76 21.56 10.21
C ALA A 32 17.39 22.82 9.41
N LEU A 33 16.46 22.70 8.45
CA LEU A 33 15.98 23.83 7.66
C LEU A 33 15.19 24.83 8.51
N VAL A 34 14.35 24.36 9.45
CA VAL A 34 13.65 25.22 10.43
C VAL A 34 14.65 26.01 11.27
N VAL A 35 15.68 25.33 11.80
CA VAL A 35 16.69 25.97 12.64
C VAL A 35 17.50 26.98 11.83
N TRP A 36 17.90 26.64 10.61
CA TRP A 36 18.60 27.55 9.70
C TRP A 36 17.79 28.81 9.39
N LEU A 37 16.49 28.65 9.12
CA LEU A 37 15.59 29.78 8.89
C LEU A 37 15.37 30.61 10.16
N SER A 38 15.34 29.97 11.34
CA SER A 38 15.24 30.66 12.62
C SER A 38 16.45 31.55 12.90
N GLN A 39 17.65 31.15 12.48
CA GLN A 39 18.87 31.96 12.62
C GLN A 39 18.80 33.21 11.72
N LEU A 40 18.23 33.09 10.52
CA LEU A 40 18.09 34.19 9.57
C LEU A 40 16.99 35.20 9.96
N THR A 41 15.90 34.71 10.58
CA THR A 41 14.71 35.54 10.88
C THR A 41 14.70 36.10 12.29
N GLY A 42 15.65 35.67 13.16
CA GLY A 42 15.70 36.03 14.58
C GLY A 42 14.56 35.47 15.43
N SER A 43 13.63 34.70 14.85
CA SER A 43 12.48 34.12 15.54
C SER A 43 12.15 32.72 15.02
N PHE A 44 12.16 31.75 15.94
CA PHE A 44 11.88 30.33 15.69
C PHE A 44 10.42 30.09 15.29
N ILE A 45 9.49 30.85 15.88
CA ILE A 45 8.05 30.71 15.63
C ILE A 45 7.67 31.19 14.23
N ALA A 46 8.22 32.31 13.77
CA ALA A 46 7.97 32.80 12.42
C ALA A 46 8.51 31.82 11.37
N ALA A 47 9.70 31.27 11.61
CA ALA A 47 10.30 30.27 10.72
C ALA A 47 9.50 28.97 10.66
N ALA A 48 9.08 28.44 11.80
CA ALA A 48 8.25 27.23 11.85
C ALA A 48 6.88 27.43 11.20
N LEU A 49 6.27 28.62 11.34
CA LEU A 49 5.00 28.96 10.69
C LEU A 49 5.11 29.03 9.16
N ILE A 50 6.16 29.67 8.63
CA ILE A 50 6.36 29.78 7.19
C ILE A 50 6.65 28.41 6.59
N LEU A 51 7.55 27.63 7.20
CA LEU A 51 7.91 26.32 6.68
C LEU A 51 6.76 25.31 6.84
N GLY A 52 6.07 25.32 7.98
CA GLY A 52 4.89 24.49 8.22
C GLY A 52 3.73 24.84 7.28
N GLY A 53 3.48 26.12 7.05
CA GLY A 53 2.45 26.58 6.11
C GLY A 53 2.75 26.17 4.67
N LEU A 54 3.99 26.37 4.22
CA LEU A 54 4.40 25.99 2.87
C LEU A 54 4.38 24.47 2.67
N PHE A 55 4.81 23.71 3.69
CA PHE A 55 4.74 22.25 3.69
C PHE A 55 3.28 21.76 3.67
N ALA A 56 2.37 22.39 4.41
CA ALA A 56 0.95 22.04 4.41
C ALA A 56 0.31 22.27 3.03
N VAL A 57 0.65 23.36 2.35
CA VAL A 57 0.17 23.63 0.98
C VAL A 57 0.70 22.57 0.00
N VAL A 58 2.00 22.24 0.07
CA VAL A 58 2.60 21.20 -0.77
C VAL A 58 1.95 19.84 -0.50
N ALA A 59 1.74 19.47 0.77
CA ALA A 59 1.08 18.23 1.14
C ALA A 59 -0.37 18.19 0.61
N MET A 60 -1.09 19.31 0.67
CA MET A 60 -2.44 19.42 0.11
C MET A 60 -2.43 19.29 -1.41
N LEU A 61 -1.46 19.86 -2.12
CA LEU A 61 -1.30 19.69 -3.56
C LEU A 61 -0.97 18.23 -3.93
N ILE A 62 -0.06 17.58 -3.20
CA ILE A 62 0.25 16.16 -3.41
C ILE A 62 -1.00 15.30 -3.18
N TYR A 63 -1.80 15.61 -2.16
CA TYR A 63 -3.06 14.91 -1.93
C TYR A 63 -4.05 15.09 -3.09
N LEU A 64 -4.23 16.32 -3.55
CA LEU A 64 -5.17 16.61 -4.64
C LEU A 64 -4.70 16.11 -6.01
N LEU A 65 -3.39 16.05 -6.27
CA LEU A 65 -2.84 15.62 -7.55
C LEU A 65 -2.52 14.13 -7.57
N VAL A 66 -1.74 13.63 -6.60
CA VAL A 66 -1.25 12.25 -6.63
C VAL A 66 -2.30 11.28 -6.05
N ILE A 67 -2.88 11.62 -4.90
CA ILE A 67 -3.78 10.70 -4.19
C ILE A 67 -5.17 10.72 -4.84
N ARG A 68 -5.70 11.90 -5.17
CA ARG A 68 -7.02 12.00 -5.79
C ARG A 68 -7.07 11.29 -7.15
N GLU A 69 -6.06 11.51 -7.99
CA GLU A 69 -5.97 10.90 -9.31
C GLU A 69 -5.72 9.38 -9.20
N ALA A 70 -4.86 8.94 -8.26
CA ALA A 70 -4.70 7.52 -7.95
C ALA A 70 -6.00 6.87 -7.43
N VAL A 71 -6.78 7.58 -6.61
CA VAL A 71 -8.08 7.11 -6.10
C VAL A 71 -9.13 7.03 -7.22
N GLU A 72 -9.16 8.00 -8.13
CA GLU A 72 -10.05 7.99 -9.29
C GLU A 72 -9.67 6.88 -10.28
N CYS A 73 -8.37 6.63 -10.49
CA CYS A 73 -7.88 5.52 -11.29
C CYS A 73 -8.20 4.15 -10.66
N ILE A 74 -8.10 4.02 -9.32
CA ILE A 74 -8.54 2.83 -8.59
C ILE A 74 -10.05 2.65 -8.68
N ARG A 75 -10.86 3.72 -8.64
CA ARG A 75 -12.32 3.63 -8.81
C ARG A 75 -12.72 3.09 -10.18
N LEU A 76 -12.12 3.60 -11.25
CA LEU A 76 -12.38 3.11 -12.62
C LEU A 76 -11.94 1.64 -12.77
N ARG A 77 -10.80 1.26 -12.18
CA ARG A 77 -10.32 -0.13 -12.20
C ARG A 77 -11.14 -1.05 -11.30
N ALA A 78 -11.70 -0.56 -10.20
CA ALA A 78 -12.62 -1.31 -9.34
C ALA A 78 -13.90 -1.67 -10.10
N GLU A 79 -14.35 -0.85 -11.04
CA GLU A 79 -15.51 -1.13 -11.89
C GLU A 79 -15.23 -2.28 -12.88
N THR A 80 -14.04 -2.29 -13.50
CA THR A 80 -13.58 -3.42 -14.33
C THR A 80 -13.28 -4.68 -13.50
N VAL A 81 -12.76 -4.54 -12.28
CA VAL A 81 -12.49 -5.67 -11.36
C VAL A 81 -13.78 -6.23 -10.76
N TYR A 82 -14.85 -5.45 -10.62
CA TYR A 82 -16.16 -5.95 -10.22
C TYR A 82 -16.76 -6.89 -11.28
N GLU A 83 -16.46 -6.61 -12.56
CA GLU A 83 -16.79 -7.50 -13.68
C GLU A 83 -15.97 -8.80 -13.61
N VAL A 84 -14.68 -8.73 -13.24
CA VAL A 84 -13.83 -9.90 -13.00
C VAL A 84 -14.25 -10.69 -11.75
N ALA A 85 -14.72 -10.03 -10.68
CA ALA A 85 -15.22 -10.68 -9.47
C ALA A 85 -16.52 -11.47 -9.73
N ARG A 86 -17.37 -10.99 -10.65
CA ARG A 86 -18.56 -11.73 -11.10
C ARG A 86 -18.17 -13.00 -11.87
N ILE A 87 -17.13 -12.95 -12.71
CA ILE A 87 -16.60 -14.11 -13.45
C ILE A 87 -15.91 -15.09 -12.50
N ALA A 88 -15.19 -14.61 -11.48
CA ALA A 88 -14.59 -15.47 -10.46
C ALA A 88 -15.66 -16.17 -9.61
N ARG A 89 -16.78 -15.50 -9.30
CA ARG A 89 -17.90 -16.08 -8.54
C ARG A 89 -18.61 -17.20 -9.31
N SER A 90 -18.83 -17.04 -10.62
CA SER A 90 -19.40 -18.12 -11.45
C SER A 90 -18.45 -19.31 -11.61
N GLY A 91 -17.13 -19.05 -11.65
CA GLY A 91 -16.11 -20.08 -11.61
C GLY A 91 -16.17 -20.93 -10.33
N TYR A 92 -16.42 -20.31 -9.17
CA TYR A 92 -16.56 -21.04 -7.90
C TYR A 92 -17.79 -21.95 -7.87
N GLU A 93 -18.95 -21.52 -8.36
CA GLU A 93 -20.15 -22.38 -8.45
C GLU A 93 -19.96 -23.55 -9.43
N TRP A 94 -19.23 -23.35 -10.52
CA TRP A 94 -18.91 -24.42 -11.46
C TRP A 94 -17.93 -25.45 -10.86
N ILE A 95 -16.93 -24.98 -10.10
CA ILE A 95 -15.95 -25.87 -9.43
C ILE A 95 -16.61 -26.65 -8.30
N THR A 96 -17.49 -26.02 -7.50
CA THR A 96 -18.21 -26.73 -6.42
C THR A 96 -19.15 -27.79 -7.00
N GLY A 97 -19.83 -27.50 -8.11
CA GLY A 97 -20.64 -28.47 -8.85
C GLY A 97 -19.84 -29.68 -9.33
N LYS A 98 -18.65 -29.46 -9.92
CA LYS A 98 -17.77 -30.55 -10.37
C LYS A 98 -17.15 -31.36 -9.24
N CYS A 99 -16.78 -30.73 -8.11
CA CYS A 99 -16.28 -31.44 -6.94
C CYS A 99 -17.36 -32.32 -6.29
N ALA A 100 -18.60 -31.84 -6.20
CA ALA A 100 -19.71 -32.64 -5.70
C ALA A 100 -19.95 -33.88 -6.58
N PHE A 101 -19.89 -33.71 -7.90
CA PHE A 101 -20.02 -34.82 -8.85
C PHE A 101 -18.87 -35.85 -8.71
N LEU A 102 -17.63 -35.38 -8.54
CA LEU A 102 -16.47 -36.25 -8.30
C LEU A 102 -16.56 -37.03 -6.98
N LEU A 103 -17.06 -36.41 -5.92
CA LEU A 103 -17.29 -37.08 -4.64
C LEU A 103 -18.38 -38.14 -4.75
N GLN A 104 -19.48 -37.86 -5.45
CA GLN A 104 -20.51 -38.86 -5.73
C GLN A 104 -19.97 -40.03 -6.57
N LEU A 105 -19.15 -39.75 -7.58
CA LEU A 105 -18.55 -40.79 -8.43
C LEU A 105 -17.58 -41.68 -7.63
N HIS A 106 -16.78 -41.08 -6.74
CA HIS A 106 -15.87 -41.82 -5.87
C HIS A 106 -16.62 -42.66 -4.82
N ASP A 107 -17.75 -42.18 -4.30
CA ASP A 107 -18.59 -42.96 -3.37
C ASP A 107 -19.21 -44.19 -4.06
N LEU A 108 -19.68 -44.03 -5.30
CA LEU A 108 -20.19 -45.16 -6.09
C LEU A 108 -19.10 -46.18 -6.46
N LEU A 109 -17.88 -45.72 -6.74
CA LEU A 109 -16.75 -46.62 -7.02
C LEU A 109 -16.25 -47.36 -5.78
N ARG A 110 -16.46 -46.80 -4.58
CA ARG A 110 -16.08 -47.43 -3.31
C ARG A 110 -17.10 -48.45 -2.81
N LYS A 111 -18.32 -48.42 -3.36
CA LYS A 111 -19.44 -49.31 -2.98
C LYS A 111 -19.59 -50.54 -3.89
N VAL A 112 -18.75 -50.65 -4.92
CA VAL A 112 -18.53 -51.83 -5.77
C VAL A 112 -17.33 -52.59 -5.24
#